data_AF-A0A2H0QKT6-F1
#
_entry.id   AF-A0A2H0QKT6-F1
#
_cell.length_a   1.000
_cell.length_b   1.000
_cell.length_c   1.000
_cell.angle_alpha   90.00
_cell.angle_beta   90.00
_cell.angle_gamma   90.00
#
_symmetry.space_group_name_H-M   'P 1'
#
loop_
_entity.id
_entity.type
_entity.pdbx_description
1 polymer ?
#
loop_
_entity_poly.entity_id
_entity_poly.type
_entity_poly.pdbx_seq_one_letter_code
_entity_poly.pdbx_strand_id
1 'polypeptide(L)'
;MVYSTLDEVLVHKNDYIEKVRLELREFAMKLLNDDIYFIEGIREIKDRLDVVSLDDEDCNLFRAIDSDTDDVPVGASRSLWNKEALQKIDDKIYNYITSVKPQVKVVCKKIIKEIDESLL
;
A
#
# COMPACT_ATOMS: atom_id res chain seq x y z
N MET A 1 -29.19 -4.75 30.48
CA MET A 1 -28.49 -3.51 30.07
C MET A 1 -27.23 -3.94 29.35
N VAL A 2 -27.30 -4.22 28.04
CA VAL A 2 -26.21 -4.82 27.23
C VAL A 2 -25.69 -3.84 26.17
N TYR A 3 -26.16 -2.59 26.20
CA TYR A 3 -25.84 -1.57 25.20
C TYR A 3 -24.45 -0.93 25.40
N SER A 4 -23.90 -0.93 26.62
CA SER A 4 -22.59 -0.31 26.93
C SER A 4 -21.41 -0.95 26.19
N THR A 5 -21.45 -2.27 25.95
CA THR A 5 -20.32 -3.01 25.36
C THR A 5 -20.31 -2.96 23.83
N LEU A 6 -21.47 -2.76 23.19
CA LEU A 6 -21.56 -2.66 21.74
C LEU A 6 -21.09 -1.29 21.25
N ASP A 7 -21.44 -0.23 21.97
CA ASP A 7 -21.03 1.13 21.62
C ASP A 7 -19.50 1.30 21.76
N GLU A 8 -18.89 0.77 22.82
CA GLU A 8 -17.42 0.78 22.99
C GLU A 8 -16.68 0.01 21.88
N VAL A 9 -17.19 -1.17 21.49
CA VAL A 9 -16.61 -1.98 20.41
C VAL A 9 -16.69 -1.27 19.05
N LEU A 10 -17.81 -0.59 18.78
CA LEU A 10 -17.99 0.16 17.53
C LEU A 10 -17.06 1.38 17.46
N VAL A 11 -16.89 2.11 18.57
CA VAL A 11 -15.95 3.24 18.65
C VAL A 11 -14.52 2.79 18.39
N HIS A 12 -14.05 1.72 19.05
CA HIS A 12 -12.70 1.19 18.82
C HIS A 12 -12.48 0.68 17.39
N LYS A 13 -13.50 0.09 16.77
CA LYS A 13 -13.42 -0.34 15.37
C LYS A 13 -13.29 0.85 14.42
N ASN A 14 -14.05 1.93 14.66
CA ASN A 14 -13.97 3.14 13.85
C ASN A 14 -12.61 3.83 13.99
N ASP A 15 -12.09 3.97 15.22
CA ASP A 15 -10.76 4.54 15.46
C ASP A 15 -9.66 3.74 14.73
N TYR A 16 -9.78 2.40 14.74
CA TYR A 16 -8.86 1.53 14.01
C TYR A 16 -8.95 1.74 12.50
N ILE A 17 -10.15 1.76 11.93
CA ILE A 17 -10.35 1.96 10.48
C ILE A 17 -9.77 3.30 10.05
N GLU A 18 -10.06 4.38 10.79
CA GLU A 18 -9.54 5.71 10.45
C GLU A 18 -8.02 5.78 10.55
N LYS A 19 -7.42 5.12 11.55
CA LYS A 19 -5.96 4.97 11.61
C LYS A 19 -5.41 4.27 10.37
N VAL A 20 -5.99 3.15 9.95
CA VAL A 20 -5.53 2.39 8.77
C VAL A 20 -5.71 3.21 7.49
N ARG A 21 -6.77 4.01 7.38
CA ARG A 21 -6.98 4.93 6.24
C ARG A 21 -5.90 6.01 6.19
N LEU A 22 -5.56 6.62 7.33
CA LEU A 22 -4.48 7.60 7.38
C LEU A 22 -3.12 7.00 6.99
N GLU A 23 -2.80 5.78 7.45
CA GLU A 23 -1.59 5.06 7.04
C GLU A 23 -1.61 4.77 5.53
N LEU A 24 -2.72 4.25 5.00
CA LEU A 24 -2.88 3.95 3.59
C LEU A 24 -2.69 5.20 2.71
N ARG A 25 -3.27 6.33 3.12
CA ARG A 25 -3.08 7.64 2.48
C ARG A 25 -1.61 8.06 2.49
N GLU A 26 -0.91 7.87 3.60
CA GLU A 26 0.51 8.20 3.72
C GLU A 26 1.36 7.37 2.73
N PHE A 27 1.11 6.07 2.64
CA PHE A 27 1.84 5.21 1.68
C PHE A 27 1.52 5.56 0.22
N ALA A 28 0.25 5.85 -0.09
CA ALA A 28 -0.13 6.32 -1.42
C ALA A 28 0.58 7.62 -1.80
N MET A 29 0.71 8.56 -0.86
CA MET A 29 1.49 9.80 -1.05
C MET A 29 2.98 9.52 -1.27
N LYS A 30 3.58 8.65 -0.46
CA LYS A 30 4.99 8.27 -0.62
C LYS A 30 5.26 7.63 -1.99
N LEU A 31 4.39 6.76 -2.49
CA LEU A 31 4.51 6.18 -3.83
C LEU A 31 4.33 7.21 -4.95
N LEU A 32 3.45 8.19 -4.77
CA LEU A 32 3.28 9.26 -5.75
C LEU A 32 4.54 10.13 -5.88
N ASN A 33 5.14 10.44 -4.74
CA ASN A 33 6.32 11.31 -4.63
C ASN A 33 7.66 10.58 -4.82
N ASP A 34 7.64 9.25 -4.93
CA ASP A 34 8.83 8.41 -4.98
C ASP A 34 9.69 8.48 -3.69
N ASP A 35 9.04 8.73 -2.54
CA ASP A 35 9.64 8.83 -1.20
C ASP A 35 9.78 7.48 -0.47
N ILE A 36 9.32 6.39 -1.09
CA ILE A 36 9.43 5.01 -0.60
C ILE A 36 9.90 4.10 -1.73
N TYR A 37 10.62 3.03 -1.39
CA TYR A 37 10.94 1.99 -2.37
C TYR A 37 9.64 1.42 -2.94
N PHE A 38 9.56 1.33 -4.27
CA PHE A 38 8.31 1.05 -4.97
C PHE A 38 7.61 -0.21 -4.45
N ILE A 39 8.31 -1.34 -4.40
CA ILE A 39 7.74 -2.63 -3.96
C ILE A 39 7.37 -2.62 -2.48
N GLU A 40 8.11 -1.88 -1.65
CA GLU A 40 7.77 -1.70 -0.25
C GLU A 40 6.43 -0.96 -0.11
N GLY A 41 6.25 0.13 -0.86
CA GLY A 41 4.98 0.85 -0.90
C GLY A 41 3.81 0.00 -1.42
N ILE A 42 4.03 -0.86 -2.42
CA ILE A 42 3.00 -1.78 -2.93
C ILE A 42 2.51 -2.72 -1.82
N ARG A 43 3.44 -3.33 -1.06
CA ARG A 43 3.09 -4.26 0.04
C ARG A 43 2.30 -3.56 1.14
N GLU A 44 2.76 -2.37 1.54
CA GLU A 44 2.09 -1.58 2.58
C GLU A 44 0.66 -1.16 2.18
N ILE A 45 0.44 -0.82 0.90
CA ILE A 45 -0.90 -0.51 0.38
C ILE A 45 -1.77 -1.76 0.30
N LYS A 46 -1.25 -2.83 -0.31
CA LYS A 46 -1.99 -4.08 -0.56
C LYS A 46 -2.59 -4.66 0.73
N ASP A 47 -1.86 -4.61 1.83
CA ASP A 47 -2.30 -5.15 3.12
C ASP A 47 -3.36 -4.27 3.82
N ARG A 48 -3.69 -3.10 3.25
CA ARG A 48 -4.64 -2.11 3.81
C ARG A 48 -5.79 -1.74 2.87
N LEU A 49 -5.95 -2.41 1.73
CA LEU A 49 -6.99 -2.06 0.75
C LEU A 49 -8.43 -2.23 1.27
N ASP A 50 -8.65 -3.00 2.33
CA ASP A 50 -10.00 -3.30 2.84
C ASP A 50 -10.70 -2.09 3.50
N VAL A 51 -9.98 -0.98 3.74
CA VAL A 51 -10.54 0.24 4.34
C VAL A 51 -10.89 1.33 3.32
N VAL A 52 -10.79 1.01 2.03
CA VAL A 52 -11.11 1.89 0.90
C VAL A 52 -12.05 1.20 -0.07
N SER A 53 -12.85 1.98 -0.78
CA SER A 53 -13.82 1.49 -1.77
C SER A 53 -13.24 1.60 -3.17
N LEU A 54 -12.26 0.75 -3.48
CA LEU A 54 -11.72 0.59 -4.83
C LEU A 54 -12.47 -0.49 -5.61
N ASP A 55 -12.40 -0.42 -6.95
CA ASP A 55 -12.85 -1.51 -7.79
C ASP A 55 -11.88 -2.72 -7.71
N ASP A 56 -12.36 -3.89 -8.15
CA ASP A 56 -11.58 -5.12 -8.10
C ASP A 56 -10.31 -5.05 -8.96
N GLU A 57 -10.34 -4.28 -10.06
CA GLU A 57 -9.22 -4.13 -10.97
C GLU A 57 -8.07 -3.34 -10.31
N ASP A 58 -8.39 -2.21 -9.68
CA ASP A 58 -7.50 -1.39 -8.88
C ASP A 58 -6.90 -2.21 -7.72
N CYS A 59 -7.71 -3.03 -7.04
CA CYS A 59 -7.22 -3.89 -5.98
C CYS A 59 -6.28 -4.98 -6.51
N ASN A 60 -6.64 -5.60 -7.63
CA ASN A 60 -5.85 -6.66 -8.25
C ASN A 60 -4.54 -6.15 -8.82
N LEU A 61 -4.43 -4.89 -9.21
CA LEU A 61 -3.16 -4.28 -9.61
C LEU A 61 -2.10 -4.42 -8.52
N PHE A 62 -2.40 -4.05 -7.28
CA PHE A 62 -1.43 -4.17 -6.17
C PHE A 62 -1.14 -5.62 -5.82
N ARG A 63 -2.17 -6.50 -5.82
CA ARG A 63 -1.99 -7.93 -5.54
C ARG A 63 -1.13 -8.63 -6.60
N ALA A 64 -1.32 -8.29 -7.87
CA ALA A 64 -0.53 -8.82 -8.97
C ALA A 64 0.93 -8.38 -8.85
N ILE A 65 1.19 -7.11 -8.56
CA ILE A 65 2.56 -6.60 -8.37
C ILE A 65 3.24 -7.27 -7.17
N ASP A 66 2.55 -7.42 -6.04
CA ASP A 66 3.08 -8.15 -4.87
C ASP A 66 3.42 -9.59 -5.23
N SER A 67 2.54 -10.28 -5.98
CA SER A 67 2.78 -11.66 -6.43
C SER A 67 3.94 -11.78 -7.43
N ASP A 68 4.07 -10.82 -8.36
CA ASP A 68 5.14 -10.82 -9.36
C ASP A 68 6.51 -10.46 -8.77
N THR A 69 6.52 -9.89 -7.56
CA THR A 69 7.73 -9.40 -6.87
C THR A 69 7.89 -10.00 -5.47
N ASP A 70 7.29 -11.16 -5.21
CA ASP A 70 7.32 -11.85 -3.92
C ASP A 70 8.75 -12.19 -3.46
N ASP A 71 9.62 -12.51 -4.43
CA ASP A 71 11.05 -12.80 -4.25
C ASP A 71 11.93 -11.57 -3.98
N VAL A 72 11.39 -10.35 -4.12
CA VAL A 72 12.18 -9.11 -3.98
C VAL A 72 12.32 -8.72 -2.49
N PRO A 73 13.56 -8.57 -1.98
CA PRO A 73 13.78 -8.13 -0.62
C PRO A 73 13.44 -6.64 -0.45
N VAL A 74 12.76 -6.31 0.66
CA VAL A 74 12.33 -4.95 1.04
C VAL A 74 12.75 -4.61 2.47
N GLY A 75 12.74 -3.31 2.81
CA GLY A 75 13.03 -2.82 4.15
C GLY A 75 14.34 -3.34 4.74
N ALA A 76 14.30 -3.72 6.02
CA ALA A 76 15.47 -4.16 6.77
C ALA A 76 16.16 -5.40 6.18
N SER A 77 15.41 -6.30 5.52
CA SER A 77 15.99 -7.52 4.94
C SER A 77 17.05 -7.21 3.89
N ARG A 78 16.91 -6.13 3.12
CA ARG A 78 17.89 -5.70 2.11
C ARG A 78 19.28 -5.46 2.74
N SER A 79 19.36 -5.00 3.99
CA SER A 79 20.64 -4.79 4.66
C SER A 79 21.47 -6.06 4.86
N LEU A 80 20.82 -7.23 4.81
CA LEU A 80 21.45 -8.54 4.98
C LEU A 80 21.96 -9.14 3.67
N TRP A 81 21.63 -8.53 2.53
CA TRP A 81 22.01 -9.04 1.21
C TRP A 81 23.37 -8.51 0.76
N ASN A 82 24.05 -9.31 -0.06
CA ASN A 82 25.21 -8.83 -0.80
C ASN A 82 24.81 -7.72 -1.79
N LYS A 83 25.58 -6.64 -1.84
CA LYS A 83 25.30 -5.45 -2.67
C LYS A 83 25.17 -5.76 -4.16
N GLU A 84 26.02 -6.62 -4.71
CA GLU A 84 25.98 -6.99 -6.13
C GLU A 84 24.75 -7.85 -6.44
N ALA A 85 24.35 -8.72 -5.51
CA ALA A 85 23.14 -9.51 -5.66
C ALA A 85 21.88 -8.63 -5.65
N LEU A 86 21.80 -7.64 -4.74
CA LEU A 86 20.71 -6.67 -4.73
C LEU A 86 20.64 -5.88 -6.03
N GLN A 87 21.78 -5.37 -6.51
CA GLN A 87 21.81 -4.60 -7.75
C GLN A 87 21.27 -5.41 -8.93
N LYS A 88 21.64 -6.70 -9.03
CA LYS A 88 21.11 -7.58 -10.09
C LYS A 88 19.60 -7.78 -10.00
N ILE A 89 19.04 -7.86 -8.78
CA ILE A 89 17.59 -7.93 -8.58
C ILE A 89 16.94 -6.61 -9.02
N ASP A 90 17.47 -5.48 -8.56
CA ASP A 90 16.95 -4.16 -8.89
C ASP A 90 16.98 -3.90 -10.42
N ASP A 91 18.05 -4.32 -11.11
CA ASP A 91 18.16 -4.24 -12.56
C ASP A 91 17.13 -5.14 -13.27
N LYS A 92 16.91 -6.37 -12.76
CA LYS A 92 15.96 -7.33 -13.32
C LYS A 92 14.52 -6.80 -13.28
N ILE A 93 14.14 -6.13 -12.19
CA ILE A 93 12.77 -5.64 -11.97
C ILE A 93 12.55 -4.21 -12.49
N TYR A 94 13.59 -3.49 -12.90
CA TYR A 94 13.50 -2.09 -13.31
C TYR A 94 12.47 -1.86 -14.43
N ASN A 95 12.53 -2.67 -15.49
CA ASN A 95 11.61 -2.55 -16.63
C ASN A 95 10.16 -2.85 -16.23
N TYR A 96 9.97 -3.85 -15.37
CA TYR A 96 8.67 -4.21 -14.83
C TYR A 96 8.06 -3.04 -14.04
N ILE A 97 8.79 -2.52 -13.04
CA ILE A 97 8.36 -1.37 -12.23
C ILE A 97 8.04 -0.17 -13.12
N THR A 98 8.90 0.13 -14.09
CA THR A 98 8.71 1.25 -15.02
C THR A 98 7.40 1.11 -15.81
N SER A 99 7.02 -0.11 -16.18
CA SER A 99 5.79 -0.36 -16.93
C SER A 99 4.51 -0.20 -16.10
N VAL A 100 4.51 -0.61 -14.83
CA VAL A 100 3.31 -0.61 -13.97
C VAL A 100 3.15 0.69 -13.17
N LYS A 101 4.25 1.41 -12.91
CA LYS A 101 4.27 2.61 -12.08
C LYS A 101 3.26 3.69 -12.49
N PRO A 102 3.01 3.99 -13.78
CA PRO A 102 1.99 4.96 -14.15
C PRO A 102 0.59 4.57 -13.69
N GLN A 103 0.23 3.28 -13.79
CA GLN A 103 -1.08 2.77 -13.36
C GLN A 103 -1.20 2.85 -11.84
N VAL A 104 -0.15 2.45 -11.11
CA VAL A 104 -0.10 2.58 -9.65
C VAL A 104 -0.29 4.03 -9.20
N LYS A 105 0.34 5.00 -9.87
CA LYS A 105 0.15 6.42 -9.55
C LYS A 105 -1.29 6.90 -9.81
N VAL A 106 -2.01 6.33 -10.78
CA VAL A 106 -3.43 6.63 -10.98
C VAL A 106 -4.25 6.12 -9.80
N VAL A 107 -4.03 4.88 -9.37
CA VAL A 107 -4.79 4.29 -8.25
C VAL A 107 -4.46 4.95 -6.91
N CYS A 108 -3.20 5.33 -6.67
CA CYS A 108 -2.82 6.10 -5.47
C CYS A 108 -3.60 7.42 -5.37
N LYS A 109 -3.85 8.11 -6.48
CA LYS A 109 -4.68 9.32 -6.50
C LYS A 109 -6.15 9.03 -6.18
N LYS A 110 -6.69 7.89 -6.63
CA LYS A 110 -8.05 7.46 -6.27
C LYS A 110 -8.17 7.21 -4.76
N ILE A 111 -7.21 6.48 -4.18
CA ILE A 111 -7.13 6.21 -2.74
C ILE A 111 -7.12 7.51 -1.93
N ILE A 112 -6.21 8.44 -2.26
CA ILE A 112 -6.09 9.71 -1.54
C ILE A 112 -7.38 10.52 -1.64
N LYS A 113 -7.96 10.58 -2.83
CA LYS A 113 -9.22 11.30 -3.06
C LYS A 113 -10.35 10.75 -2.20
N GLU A 114 -10.56 9.44 -2.20
CA GLU A 114 -11.64 8.81 -1.42
C GLU A 114 -11.47 9.07 0.08
N ILE A 115 -10.24 8.93 0.60
CA ILE A 115 -9.97 9.17 2.01
C ILE A 115 -10.19 10.66 2.35
N ASP A 116 -9.65 11.58 1.55
CA ASP A 116 -9.81 13.03 1.77
C ASP A 116 -11.28 13.47 1.70
N GLU A 117 -12.08 12.90 0.80
CA GLU A 117 -13.52 13.18 0.70
C GLU A 117 -14.31 12.63 1.89
N SER A 118 -13.86 11.57 2.54
CA SER A 118 -14.51 11.00 3.72
C SER A 118 -14.18 11.71 5.04
N LEU A 119 -13.19 12.60 5.02
CA LEU A 119 -12.77 13.45 6.15
C LEU A 119 -13.49 14.81 6.17
N LEU A 120 -14.27 15.13 5.14
CA LEU A 120 -15.07 16.36 4.97
C LEU A 120 -16.52 16.15 5.41
#